data_AF-A0A948VJU4-F1
#
_entry.id   AF-A0A948VJU4-F1
#
_cell.length_a   1.000
_cell.length_b   1.000
_cell.length_c   1.000
_cell.angle_alpha   90.00
_cell.angle_beta   90.00
_cell.angle_gamma   90.00
#
_symmetry.space_group_name_H-M   'P 1'
#
loop_
_entity.id
_entity.type
_entity.pdbx_description
1 polymer ?
#
loop_
_entity_poly.entity_id
_entity_poly.type
_entity_poly.pdbx_seq_one_letter_code
_entity_poly.pdbx_strand_id
1 'polypeptide(L)'
;DGLDKNEKCIYVVDETTPYHMRRLLHSHGIDVVRHSARGCFDIMTANDFYFSRGYFDPDHTIKLLLMTAKRALKEGYNGIRVTGELSWASKRKELLSKLLAYEKKINVYSPKNSVTALCQYNINLFNPETLDKAMELHPYVLECDATVKQNPKFKPPSRIRFPWQ
;
A
#
# COMPACT_ATOMS: atom_id res chain seq x y z
N ASP A 1 13.59 -8.18 -2.95
CA ASP A 1 13.96 -6.77 -2.67
C ASP A 1 13.73 -6.35 -1.22
N GLY A 2 12.49 -6.12 -0.76
CA GLY A 2 12.26 -5.61 0.61
C GLY A 2 12.80 -6.52 1.73
N LEU A 3 12.56 -7.83 1.63
CA LEU A 3 13.12 -8.81 2.57
C LEU A 3 14.66 -8.82 2.57
N ASP A 4 15.27 -8.69 1.40
CA ASP A 4 16.73 -8.67 1.24
C ASP A 4 17.35 -7.38 1.81
N LYS A 5 16.59 -6.28 1.76
CA LYS A 5 16.95 -4.96 2.31
C LYS A 5 16.64 -4.80 3.80
N ASN A 6 16.28 -5.87 4.50
CA ASN A 6 15.89 -5.84 5.92
C ASN A 6 14.72 -4.87 6.19
N GLU A 7 13.72 -4.83 5.30
CA GLU A 7 12.46 -4.12 5.50
C GLU A 7 11.36 -5.10 5.94
N LYS A 8 10.40 -4.63 6.75
CA LYS A 8 9.18 -5.40 6.97
C LYS A 8 8.25 -5.29 5.77
N CYS A 9 7.78 -6.42 5.26
CA CYS A 9 6.86 -6.47 4.12
C CYS A 9 5.43 -6.72 4.59
N ILE A 10 4.48 -5.93 4.08
CA ILE A 10 3.05 -6.08 4.39
C ILE A 10 2.30 -6.18 3.07
N TYR A 11 1.55 -7.26 2.88
CA TYR A 11 0.64 -7.42 1.74
C TYR A 11 -0.80 -7.33 2.23
N VAL A 12 -1.57 -6.39 1.69
CA VAL A 12 -2.98 -6.19 2.01
C VAL A 12 -3.85 -6.72 0.87
N VAL A 13 -4.55 -7.82 1.11
CA VAL A 13 -5.41 -8.49 0.12
C VAL A 13 -6.85 -8.00 0.19
N ASP A 14 -7.55 -8.02 -0.93
CA ASP A 14 -8.99 -7.75 -1.01
C ASP A 14 -9.71 -8.67 -2.01
N GLU A 15 -9.23 -8.69 -3.25
CA GLU A 15 -9.75 -9.57 -4.30
C GLU A 15 -9.20 -10.98 -4.13
N THR A 16 -7.94 -11.08 -3.66
CA THR A 16 -7.35 -12.35 -3.25
C THR A 16 -7.62 -12.63 -1.77
N THR A 17 -7.38 -13.87 -1.34
CA THR A 17 -7.45 -14.26 0.07
C THR A 17 -6.04 -14.42 0.66
N PRO A 18 -5.87 -14.29 1.98
CA PRO A 18 -4.56 -14.53 2.60
C PRO A 18 -4.02 -15.93 2.30
N TYR A 19 -4.91 -16.92 2.19
CA TYR A 19 -4.56 -18.29 1.82
C TYR A 19 -4.02 -18.38 0.38
N HIS A 20 -4.74 -17.81 -0.59
CA HIS A 20 -4.30 -17.83 -1.99
C HIS A 20 -2.98 -17.06 -2.18
N MET A 21 -2.87 -15.88 -1.58
CA MET A 21 -1.66 -15.08 -1.67
C MET A 21 -0.44 -15.78 -1.04
N ARG A 22 -0.63 -16.45 0.11
CA ARG A 22 0.42 -17.27 0.72
C ARG A 22 0.90 -18.39 -0.19
N ARG A 23 -0.02 -19.11 -0.84
CA ARG A 23 0.33 -20.18 -1.79
C ARG A 23 1.05 -19.64 -3.02
N LEU A 24 0.60 -18.51 -3.56
CA LEU A 24 1.22 -17.86 -4.71
C LEU A 24 2.65 -17.41 -4.38
N LEU A 25 2.87 -16.75 -3.25
CA LEU A 25 4.21 -16.33 -2.82
C LEU A 25 5.13 -17.54 -2.59
N HIS A 26 4.59 -18.61 -2.00
CA HIS A 26 5.34 -19.85 -1.81
C HIS A 26 5.76 -20.51 -3.15
N SER A 27 4.90 -20.52 -4.16
CA SER A 27 5.26 -21.05 -5.49
C SER A 27 6.34 -20.22 -6.19
N HIS A 28 6.55 -18.98 -5.76
CA HIS A 28 7.63 -18.09 -6.22
C HIS A 28 8.84 -18.11 -5.27
N GLY A 29 8.94 -19.10 -4.37
CA GLY A 29 10.09 -19.29 -3.49
C GLY A 29 10.11 -18.42 -2.24
N ILE A 30 9.04 -17.69 -1.94
CA ILE A 30 8.94 -16.86 -0.72
C ILE A 30 8.28 -17.68 0.40
N ASP A 31 9.06 -18.04 1.41
CA ASP A 31 8.56 -18.72 2.61
C ASP A 31 7.90 -17.73 3.57
N VAL A 32 6.64 -17.39 3.27
CA VAL A 32 5.84 -16.46 4.10
C VAL A 32 5.74 -16.95 5.54
N VAL A 33 5.65 -18.26 5.81
CA VAL A 33 5.50 -18.78 7.18
C VAL A 33 6.76 -18.45 7.99
N ARG A 34 7.94 -18.73 7.44
CA ARG A 34 9.21 -18.41 8.10
C ARG A 34 9.40 -16.91 8.28
N HIS A 35 9.05 -16.10 7.28
CA HIS A 35 9.19 -14.65 7.37
C HIS A 35 8.20 -14.02 8.36
N SER A 36 6.96 -14.52 8.44
CA SER A 36 5.99 -14.11 9.46
C SER A 36 6.45 -14.50 10.87
N ALA A 37 7.00 -15.71 11.06
CA ALA A 37 7.53 -16.12 12.37
C ALA A 37 8.69 -15.22 12.85
N ARG A 38 9.46 -14.65 11.91
CA ARG A 38 10.51 -13.65 12.18
C ARG A 38 9.98 -12.23 12.32
N GLY A 39 8.68 -12.00 12.16
CA GLY A 39 8.03 -10.69 12.23
C GLY A 39 8.37 -9.73 11.08
N CYS A 40 8.91 -10.24 9.96
CA CYS A 40 9.33 -9.42 8.82
C CYS A 40 8.38 -9.49 7.61
N PHE A 41 7.32 -10.31 7.66
CA PHE A 41 6.32 -10.39 6.61
C PHE A 41 4.92 -10.66 7.17
N ASP A 42 3.94 -9.83 6.81
CA ASP A 42 2.53 -10.03 7.16
C ASP A 42 1.63 -10.00 5.91
N ILE A 43 0.60 -10.85 5.92
CA ILE A 43 -0.52 -10.76 4.97
C ILE A 43 -1.77 -10.39 5.77
N MET A 44 -2.37 -9.26 5.44
CA MET A 44 -3.55 -8.71 6.10
C MET A 44 -4.71 -8.62 5.10
N THR A 45 -5.96 -8.67 5.58
CA THR A 45 -7.10 -8.32 4.72
C THR A 45 -7.28 -6.81 4.65
N ALA A 46 -7.97 -6.33 3.61
CA ALA A 46 -8.38 -4.94 3.51
C ALA A 46 -9.22 -4.52 4.72
N ASN A 47 -10.02 -5.43 5.29
CA ASN A 47 -10.76 -5.16 6.51
C ASN A 47 -9.86 -4.91 7.71
N ASP A 48 -8.82 -5.73 7.89
CA ASP A 48 -7.86 -5.58 9.00
C ASP A 48 -7.03 -4.30 8.88
N PHE A 49 -6.77 -3.85 7.65
CA PHE A 49 -5.90 -2.71 7.38
C PHE A 49 -6.67 -1.41 7.13
N TYR A 50 -7.40 -1.31 6.02
CA TYR A 50 -8.14 -0.12 5.60
C TYR A 50 -9.41 0.14 6.41
N PHE A 51 -10.07 -0.92 6.89
CA PHE A 51 -11.32 -0.84 7.67
C PHE A 51 -11.14 -1.25 9.12
N SER A 52 -9.94 -1.09 9.69
CA SER A 52 -9.63 -1.48 11.09
C SER A 52 -10.55 -0.83 12.15
N ARG A 53 -11.26 0.24 11.81
CA ARG A 53 -12.26 0.91 12.66
C ARG A 53 -13.71 0.63 12.25
N GLY A 54 -13.95 -0.34 11.37
CA GLY A 54 -15.25 -0.62 10.74
C GLY A 54 -15.59 0.29 9.55
N TYR A 55 -14.80 1.32 9.29
CA TYR A 55 -14.97 2.23 8.16
C TYR A 55 -13.60 2.71 7.63
N PHE A 56 -13.56 3.13 6.37
CA PHE A 56 -12.34 3.68 5.76
C PHE A 56 -12.14 5.15 6.14
N ASP A 57 -10.96 5.41 6.72
CA ASP A 57 -10.48 6.71 7.17
C ASP A 57 -9.04 6.91 6.68
N PRO A 58 -8.82 7.82 5.70
CA PRO A 58 -7.50 8.11 5.16
C PRO A 58 -6.49 8.57 6.22
N ASP A 59 -6.89 9.38 7.20
CA ASP A 59 -6.00 9.91 8.22
C ASP A 59 -5.56 8.82 9.19
N HIS A 60 -6.51 7.98 9.61
CA HIS A 60 -6.22 6.83 10.44
C HIS A 60 -5.28 5.83 9.73
N THR A 61 -5.54 5.52 8.46
CA THR A 61 -4.73 4.56 7.70
C THR A 61 -3.28 5.06 7.55
N ILE A 62 -3.10 6.36 7.28
CA ILE A 62 -1.76 6.97 7.21
C ILE A 62 -1.08 6.96 8.57
N LYS A 63 -1.80 7.28 9.64
CA LYS A 63 -1.25 7.21 11.00
C LYS A 63 -0.80 5.78 11.35
N LEU A 64 -1.59 4.78 10.99
CA LEU A 64 -1.24 3.36 11.16
C LEU A 64 0.06 3.03 10.41
N LEU A 65 0.16 3.37 9.12
CA LEU A 65 1.38 3.18 8.32
C LEU A 65 2.62 3.80 8.99
N LEU A 66 2.51 5.06 9.42
CA LEU A 66 3.61 5.78 10.05
C LEU A 66 4.01 5.19 11.41
N MET A 67 3.05 4.74 12.21
CA MET A 67 3.34 4.05 13.48
C MET A 67 4.01 2.70 13.24
N THR A 68 3.55 1.94 12.24
CA THR A 68 4.13 0.66 11.85
C THR A 68 5.58 0.83 11.36
N ALA A 69 5.85 1.88 10.57
CA ALA A 69 7.20 2.22 10.13
C ALA A 69 8.11 2.58 11.31
N LYS A 70 7.65 3.46 12.21
CA LYS A 70 8.39 3.82 13.42
C LYS A 70 8.69 2.62 14.32
N ARG A 71 7.74 1.68 14.43
CA ARG A 71 7.93 0.44 15.18
C ARG A 71 8.96 -0.47 14.50
N ALA A 72 8.88 -0.65 13.19
CA ALA A 72 9.84 -1.45 12.43
C ALA A 72 11.28 -0.92 12.61
N LEU A 73 11.46 0.40 12.56
CA LEU A 73 12.76 1.03 12.82
C LEU A 73 13.30 0.73 14.23
N LYS A 74 12.43 0.79 15.26
CA LYS A 74 12.81 0.44 16.65
C LYS A 74 13.17 -1.03 16.82
N GLU A 75 12.59 -1.91 16.00
CA GLU A 75 12.87 -3.35 16.00
C GLU A 75 14.10 -3.72 15.15
N GLY A 76 14.80 -2.74 14.57
CA GLY A 76 16.05 -2.95 13.82
C GLY A 76 15.86 -3.19 12.31
N TYR A 77 14.67 -2.94 11.78
CA TYR A 77 14.43 -2.96 10.33
C TYR A 77 14.74 -1.59 9.71
N ASN A 78 15.01 -1.56 8.41
CA ASN A 78 15.32 -0.33 7.66
C ASN A 78 14.08 0.50 7.28
N GLY A 79 12.89 -0.08 7.42
CA GLY A 79 11.63 0.54 7.05
C GLY A 79 10.54 -0.49 6.82
N ILE A 80 9.47 -0.06 6.15
CA ILE A 80 8.37 -0.93 5.74
C ILE A 80 8.12 -0.82 4.25
N ARG A 81 7.72 -1.95 3.67
CA ARG A 81 7.22 -2.04 2.30
C ARG A 81 5.80 -2.57 2.35
N VAL A 82 4.85 -1.79 1.87
CA VAL A 82 3.42 -2.13 1.90
C VAL A 82 2.90 -2.21 0.49
N THR A 83 2.15 -3.25 0.18
CA THR A 83 1.36 -3.31 -1.04
C THR A 83 -0.08 -3.64 -0.73
N GLY A 84 -1.03 -3.06 -1.46
CA GLY A 84 -2.45 -3.23 -1.17
C GLY A 84 -3.32 -3.29 -2.41
N GLU A 85 -4.19 -4.28 -2.45
CA GLU A 85 -5.29 -4.40 -3.41
C GLU A 85 -6.38 -3.39 -3.07
N LEU A 86 -6.72 -2.52 -4.04
CA LEU A 86 -7.69 -1.44 -3.83
C LEU A 86 -9.07 -1.74 -4.41
N SER A 87 -9.30 -2.96 -4.89
CA SER A 87 -10.55 -3.40 -5.53
C SER A 87 -11.80 -3.09 -4.68
N TRP A 88 -11.70 -3.02 -3.35
CA TRP A 88 -12.76 -2.68 -2.40
C TRP A 88 -13.36 -1.29 -2.61
N ALA A 89 -12.60 -0.36 -3.22
CA ALA A 89 -13.04 1.00 -3.50
C ALA A 89 -13.84 1.08 -4.80
N SER A 90 -13.60 0.17 -5.76
CA SER A 90 -14.32 0.14 -7.04
C SER A 90 -15.83 -0.09 -6.86
N LYS A 91 -16.21 -0.86 -5.84
CA LYS A 91 -17.60 -1.23 -5.52
C LYS A 91 -18.39 -0.11 -4.82
N ARG A 92 -17.73 0.97 -4.40
CA ARG A 92 -18.26 1.99 -3.47
C ARG A 92 -17.87 3.40 -3.92
N LYS A 93 -18.73 4.03 -4.73
CA LYS A 93 -18.48 5.38 -5.30
C LYS A 93 -18.20 6.42 -4.21
N GLU A 94 -18.85 6.31 -3.06
CA GLU A 94 -18.68 7.19 -1.90
C GLU A 94 -17.29 7.10 -1.26
N LEU A 95 -16.55 6.02 -1.49
CA LEU A 95 -15.19 5.84 -0.97
C LEU A 95 -14.11 6.35 -1.93
N LEU A 96 -14.42 6.61 -3.20
CA LEU A 96 -13.42 7.03 -4.19
C LEU A 96 -12.75 8.36 -3.81
N SER A 97 -13.53 9.34 -3.32
CA SER A 97 -12.98 10.62 -2.87
C SER A 97 -12.02 10.45 -1.68
N LYS A 98 -12.37 9.57 -0.75
CA LYS A 98 -11.51 9.20 0.38
C LYS A 98 -10.25 8.46 -0.09
N LEU A 99 -10.37 7.55 -1.06
CA LEU A 99 -9.22 6.83 -1.61
C LEU A 99 -8.23 7.83 -2.22
N LEU A 100 -8.70 8.77 -3.05
CA LEU A 100 -7.83 9.79 -3.63
C LEU A 100 -7.18 10.70 -2.58
N ALA A 101 -7.88 10.97 -1.46
CA ALA A 101 -7.29 11.69 -0.34
C ALA A 101 -6.21 10.87 0.38
N TYR A 102 -6.41 9.56 0.51
CA TYR A 102 -5.39 8.63 1.02
C TYR A 102 -4.16 8.57 0.11
N GLU A 103 -4.34 8.42 -1.21
CA GLU A 103 -3.24 8.39 -2.18
C GLU A 103 -2.42 9.70 -2.19
N LYS A 104 -3.09 10.85 -2.05
CA LYS A 104 -2.38 12.14 -1.87
C LYS A 104 -1.54 12.14 -0.61
N LYS A 105 -2.07 11.64 0.51
CA LYS A 105 -1.35 11.58 1.79
C LYS A 105 -0.18 10.60 1.72
N ILE A 106 -0.36 9.41 1.16
CA ILE A 106 0.73 8.41 1.10
C ILE A 106 1.92 8.94 0.31
N ASN A 107 1.66 9.67 -0.78
CA ASN A 107 2.70 10.32 -1.57
C ASN A 107 3.47 11.39 -0.77
N VAL A 108 2.78 12.20 0.03
CA VAL A 108 3.41 13.25 0.86
C VAL A 108 4.23 12.67 2.01
N TYR A 109 3.76 11.59 2.64
CA TYR A 109 4.33 11.07 3.88
C TYR A 109 5.37 9.98 3.68
N SER A 110 5.19 9.09 2.71
CA SER A 110 6.06 7.92 2.53
C SER A 110 7.54 8.26 2.34
N PRO A 111 7.91 9.24 1.48
CA PRO A 111 9.32 9.61 1.26
C PRO A 111 10.06 10.10 2.51
N LYS A 112 9.33 10.52 3.55
CA LYS A 112 9.90 11.11 4.77
C LYS A 112 9.94 10.14 5.96
N ASN A 113 9.40 8.93 5.81
CA ASN A 113 9.11 8.05 6.96
C ASN A 113 9.52 6.58 6.74
N SER A 114 10.48 6.30 5.85
CA SER A 114 10.94 4.93 5.54
C SER A 114 9.80 3.98 5.17
N VAL A 115 8.84 4.49 4.40
CA VAL A 115 7.71 3.71 3.85
C VAL A 115 7.89 3.64 2.34
N THR A 116 7.88 2.43 1.79
CA THR A 116 7.67 2.20 0.36
C THR A 116 6.29 1.60 0.16
N ALA A 117 5.46 2.19 -0.70
CA ALA A 117 4.10 1.73 -0.94
C ALA A 117 3.86 1.38 -2.42
N LEU A 118 3.11 0.30 -2.68
CA LEU A 118 2.63 -0.10 -4.00
C LEU A 118 1.11 -0.34 -3.94
N CYS A 119 0.35 0.61 -4.46
CA CYS A 119 -1.10 0.50 -4.58
C CYS A 119 -1.47 -0.26 -5.86
N GLN A 120 -2.34 -1.26 -5.74
CA GLN A 120 -2.75 -2.13 -6.85
C GLN A 120 -4.18 -1.82 -7.27
N TYR A 121 -4.34 -1.40 -8.52
CA TYR A 121 -5.64 -1.12 -9.15
C TYR A 121 -5.97 -2.19 -10.16
N ASN A 122 -7.13 -2.84 -10.03
CA ASN A 122 -7.67 -3.71 -11.06
C ASN A 122 -8.34 -2.86 -12.15
N ILE A 123 -7.70 -2.76 -13.32
CA ILE A 123 -8.16 -1.94 -14.45
C ILE A 123 -9.54 -2.32 -14.98
N ASN A 124 -10.00 -3.54 -14.72
CA ASN A 124 -11.33 -4.00 -15.13
C ASN A 124 -12.44 -3.57 -14.17
N LEU A 125 -12.09 -3.15 -12.94
CA LEU A 125 -13.05 -2.76 -11.91
C LEU A 125 -13.19 -1.24 -11.77
N PHE A 126 -12.12 -0.49 -12.02
CA PHE A 126 -12.12 0.96 -11.89
C PHE A 126 -12.50 1.64 -13.21
N ASN A 127 -13.31 2.71 -13.11
CA ASN A 127 -13.61 3.53 -14.28
C ASN A 127 -12.36 4.31 -14.75
N PRO A 128 -12.28 4.69 -16.04
CA PRO A 128 -11.13 5.40 -16.60
C PRO A 128 -10.78 6.71 -15.86
N GLU A 129 -11.78 7.48 -15.42
CA GLU A 129 -11.55 8.74 -14.70
C GLU A 129 -10.82 8.51 -13.36
N THR A 130 -11.14 7.42 -12.66
CA THR A 130 -10.48 7.05 -11.40
C THR A 130 -9.05 6.57 -11.66
N LEU A 131 -8.84 5.78 -12.71
CA LEU A 131 -7.51 5.32 -13.10
C LEU A 131 -6.60 6.49 -13.51
N ASP A 132 -7.12 7.46 -14.28
CA ASP A 132 -6.38 8.67 -14.62
C ASP A 132 -6.00 9.48 -13.38
N LYS A 133 -6.93 9.66 -12.43
CA LYS A 133 -6.62 10.32 -11.14
C LYS A 133 -5.59 9.54 -10.32
N ALA A 134 -5.64 8.20 -10.32
CA ALA A 134 -4.64 7.39 -9.66
C ALA A 134 -3.26 7.57 -10.31
N MET A 135 -3.18 7.58 -11.64
CA MET A 135 -1.95 7.88 -12.38
C MET A 135 -1.39 9.26 -12.05
N GLU A 136 -2.22 10.28 -11.84
CA GLU A 136 -1.72 11.59 -11.43
C GLU A 136 -1.09 11.61 -10.02
N LEU A 137 -1.37 10.61 -9.18
CA LEU A 137 -0.91 10.55 -7.79
C LEU A 137 0.27 9.59 -7.57
N HIS A 138 0.64 8.79 -8.57
CA HIS A 138 1.70 7.78 -8.45
C HIS A 138 2.93 8.18 -9.28
N PRO A 139 4.10 8.42 -8.65
CA PRO A 139 5.32 8.80 -9.36
C PRO A 139 5.92 7.67 -10.20
N TYR A 140 5.55 6.42 -9.90
CA TYR A 140 6.03 5.23 -10.59
C TYR A 140 4.86 4.31 -10.93
N VAL A 141 5.03 3.54 -12.00
CA VAL A 141 4.13 2.44 -12.40
C VAL A 141 4.92 1.15 -12.57
N LEU A 142 4.24 0.02 -12.37
CA LEU A 142 4.78 -1.31 -12.60
C LEU A 142 4.26 -1.83 -13.94
N GLU A 143 5.16 -2.20 -14.85
CA GLU A 143 4.81 -2.82 -16.13
C GLU A 143 4.63 -4.34 -16.00
N CYS A 144 4.09 -4.97 -17.06
CA CYS A 144 3.78 -6.41 -17.08
C CYS A 144 5.02 -7.30 -16.94
N ASP A 145 6.21 -6.80 -17.29
CA ASP A 145 7.50 -7.47 -17.14
C ASP A 145 8.14 -7.24 -15.75
N ALA A 146 7.35 -6.71 -14.80
CA ALA A 146 7.78 -6.31 -13.46
C ALA A 146 8.82 -5.18 -13.42
N THR A 147 8.99 -4.41 -14.50
CA THR A 147 9.83 -3.22 -14.48
C THR A 147 9.10 -2.02 -13.86
N VAL A 148 9.83 -1.24 -13.06
CA VAL A 148 9.34 0.00 -12.47
C VAL A 148 9.76 1.17 -13.35
N LYS A 149 8.80 1.96 -13.85
CA LYS A 149 9.07 3.16 -14.65
C LYS A 149 8.51 4.41 -14.01
N GLN A 150 9.16 5.54 -14.27
CA GLN A 150 8.61 6.85 -13.91
C GLN A 150 7.32 7.10 -14.68
N ASN A 151 6.31 7.59 -13.97
CA ASN A 151 5.02 7.87 -14.54
C ASN A 151 4.98 9.31 -15.10
N PRO A 152 4.84 9.49 -16.44
CA PRO A 152 4.81 10.82 -17.04
C PRO A 152 3.55 11.62 -16.67
N LYS A 153 2.49 10.97 -16.20
CA LYS A 153 1.24 11.63 -15.76
C LYS A 153 1.32 12.14 -14.31
N PHE A 154 2.38 11.80 -13.56
CA PHE A 154 2.48 12.15 -12.15
C PHE A 154 2.47 13.67 -11.93
N LYS A 155 1.61 14.13 -11.03
CA LYS A 155 1.53 15.52 -10.57
C LYS A 155 1.94 15.56 -9.10
N PRO A 156 3.08 16.19 -8.75
CA PRO A 156 3.51 16.31 -7.36
C PRO A 156 2.40 16.93 -6.50
N PRO A 157 2.05 16.33 -5.35
CA PRO A 157 1.04 16.90 -4.49
C PRO A 157 1.47 18.30 -4.03
N SER A 158 0.59 19.29 -4.18
CA SER A 158 0.76 20.59 -3.55
C SER A 158 0.89 20.43 -2.04
N ARG A 159 1.60 21.34 -1.37
CA ARG A 159 1.93 21.24 0.07
C ARG A 159 0.63 21.14 0.89
N ILE A 160 0.29 19.93 1.36
CA ILE A 160 -0.87 19.73 2.24
C ILE A 160 -0.40 19.89 3.70
N ARG A 161 -0.97 20.87 4.42
CA ARG A 161 -0.83 20.98 5.89
C ARG A 161 -1.91 20.13 6.54
N PHE A 162 -1.51 19.32 7.52
CA PHE A 162 -2.42 18.43 8.24
C PHE A 162 -2.46 18.81 9.74
N PRO A 163 -3.58 18.57 10.44
CA PRO A 163 -3.82 19.06 11.79
C PRO A 163 -2.98 18.39 12.90
N TRP A 164 -2.13 17.44 12.55
CA TRP A 164 -1.30 16.67 13.48
C TRP A 164 0.21 16.93 13.32
N GLN A 165 0.57 18.04 12.66
CA GLN A 165 1.94 18.56 12.58
C GLN A 165 2.19 19.63 13.63
#